data_AF-A0A9E2EX77-F1
#
_entry.id   AF-A0A9E2EX77-F1
#
_cell.length_a   1.000
_cell.length_b   1.000
_cell.length_c   1.000
_cell.angle_alpha   90.00
_cell.angle_beta   90.00
_cell.angle_gamma   90.00
#
_symmetry.space_group_name_H-M   'P 1'
#
loop_
_entity.id
_entity.type
_entity.pdbx_description
1 polymer ?
#
loop_
_entity_poly.entity_id
_entity_poly.type
_entity_poly.pdbx_seq_one_letter_code
_entity_poly.pdbx_strand_id
1 'polypeptide(L)'
;THDIRYDGEVLLEYQGRSEKVSQVSEANVTSAIQRLLRQGERWLVFLEGHGERHPYREANHDYSLLATELASKGYSIENLNLVQSGSIPDNTDVLVLASPKVPMLPGEIEILREFLERGGNMLWLADPEQASDGLELLEDQLPVEFLPGIIVDPNSQLMGLDRVDFALVGEYPRHPITQNLSSLSLFPQAQALEFSGDERWQLQVFLQSDERSWNETGELRGEIFKGDNEDESSGPLNIGLTLSRSLQGDDGELFEQRAVIIGDADFVSNRYLGNGSNLEIGLNLVNWLSHDDKLIAINPRPAPDTRLELSQPALLAIALVFLLALPLGLLASGLRIWLKRRKR
;
A
#
# COMPACT_ATOMS: atom_id res chain seq x y z
N THR A 1 -19.62 -25.57 24.08
CA THR A 1 -20.73 -24.89 23.39
C THR A 1 -20.17 -23.59 22.87
N HIS A 2 -20.11 -23.42 21.55
CA HIS A 2 -19.50 -22.25 20.94
C HIS A 2 -20.51 -21.10 21.10
N ASP A 3 -20.14 -20.08 21.88
CA ASP A 3 -20.99 -18.97 22.34
C ASP A 3 -21.43 -18.07 21.18
N ILE A 4 -22.28 -18.57 20.29
CA ILE A 4 -22.88 -17.87 19.15
C ILE A 4 -24.00 -16.99 19.69
N ARG A 5 -23.88 -15.67 19.50
CA ARG A 5 -24.78 -14.70 20.15
C ARG A 5 -25.83 -14.11 19.22
N TYR A 6 -25.64 -14.20 17.91
CA TYR A 6 -26.51 -13.58 16.90
C TYR A 6 -26.77 -14.53 15.72
N ASP A 7 -27.95 -14.38 15.10
CA ASP A 7 -28.29 -15.11 13.87
C ASP A 7 -27.42 -14.62 12.70
N GLY A 8 -26.85 -15.53 11.93
CA GLY A 8 -25.91 -15.23 10.85
C GLY A 8 -24.43 -15.08 11.25
N GLU A 9 -24.07 -15.27 12.53
CA GLU A 9 -22.67 -15.26 12.96
C GLU A 9 -21.96 -16.57 12.58
N VAL A 10 -20.80 -16.47 11.93
CA VAL A 10 -19.99 -17.63 11.50
C VAL A 10 -18.77 -17.76 12.40
N LEU A 11 -18.53 -18.96 12.92
CA LEU A 11 -17.31 -19.31 13.64
C LEU A 11 -16.36 -20.05 12.69
N LEU A 12 -15.17 -19.51 12.52
CA LEU A 12 -14.08 -20.13 11.77
C LEU A 12 -13.09 -20.73 12.76
N GLU A 13 -12.67 -21.97 12.55
CA GLU A 13 -11.69 -22.65 13.41
C GLU A 13 -10.55 -23.24 12.58
N TYR A 14 -9.31 -23.00 13.00
CA TYR A 14 -8.13 -23.53 12.37
C TYR A 14 -7.03 -23.82 13.40
N GLN A 15 -6.57 -25.07 13.45
CA GLN A 15 -5.49 -25.52 14.36
C GLN A 15 -5.68 -25.09 15.83
N GLY A 16 -6.90 -25.22 16.37
CA GLY A 16 -7.22 -24.87 17.76
C GLY A 16 -7.43 -23.38 18.02
N ARG A 17 -7.35 -22.54 16.99
CA ARG A 17 -7.71 -21.11 17.04
C ARG A 17 -9.10 -20.92 16.45
N SER A 18 -9.82 -19.93 16.96
CA SER A 18 -11.19 -19.65 16.54
C SER A 18 -11.44 -18.18 16.37
N GLU A 19 -12.17 -17.79 15.33
CA GLU A 19 -12.56 -16.42 15.06
C GLU A 19 -14.04 -16.30 14.68
N LYS A 20 -14.73 -15.31 15.27
CA LYS A 20 -16.14 -15.04 14.99
C LYS A 20 -16.28 -13.93 13.97
N VAL A 21 -17.08 -14.18 12.95
CA VAL A 21 -17.46 -13.22 11.91
C VAL A 21 -18.94 -12.91 12.06
N SER A 22 -19.25 -11.74 12.63
CA SER A 22 -20.64 -11.34 12.91
C SER A 22 -21.39 -10.82 11.67
N GLN A 23 -20.67 -10.34 10.65
CA GLN A 23 -21.23 -9.98 9.33
C GLN A 23 -20.59 -10.83 8.24
N VAL A 24 -21.35 -11.74 7.64
CA VAL A 24 -20.86 -12.63 6.59
C VAL A 24 -20.74 -11.88 5.27
N SER A 25 -19.51 -11.52 4.92
CA SER A 25 -19.11 -11.05 3.60
C SER A 25 -17.83 -11.78 3.19
N GLU A 26 -17.55 -11.87 1.89
CA GLU A 26 -16.29 -12.49 1.42
C GLU A 26 -15.07 -11.81 2.03
N ALA A 27 -15.07 -10.48 2.10
CA ALA A 27 -14.01 -9.69 2.71
C ALA A 27 -13.79 -10.03 4.19
N ASN A 28 -14.88 -10.11 4.98
CA ASN A 28 -14.79 -10.40 6.41
C ASN A 28 -14.36 -11.84 6.68
N VAL A 29 -14.87 -12.81 5.91
CA VAL A 29 -14.47 -14.22 6.00
C VAL A 29 -13.01 -14.38 5.58
N THR A 30 -12.57 -13.74 4.50
CA THR A 30 -11.18 -13.80 4.02
C THR A 30 -10.22 -13.21 5.05
N SER A 31 -10.56 -12.05 5.61
CA SER A 31 -9.73 -11.40 6.64
C SER A 31 -9.63 -12.26 7.90
N ALA A 32 -10.74 -12.89 8.31
CA ALA A 32 -10.72 -13.81 9.44
C ALA A 32 -9.89 -15.08 9.16
N ILE A 33 -9.95 -15.61 7.93
CA ILE A 33 -9.06 -16.71 7.51
C ILE A 33 -7.59 -16.23 7.54
N GLN A 34 -7.28 -15.05 7.03
CA GLN A 34 -5.92 -14.50 7.06
C GLN A 34 -5.39 -14.38 8.50
N ARG A 35 -6.20 -13.86 9.43
CA ARG A 35 -5.86 -13.79 10.87
C ARG A 35 -5.69 -15.17 11.49
N LEU A 36 -6.55 -16.12 11.16
CA LEU A 36 -6.43 -17.51 11.61
C LEU A 36 -5.23 -18.25 11.01
N LEU A 37 -4.76 -17.88 9.82
CA LEU A 37 -3.59 -18.50 9.19
C LEU A 37 -2.28 -17.96 9.78
N ARG A 38 -2.18 -16.66 10.10
CA ARG A 38 -0.98 -16.04 10.70
C ARG A 38 -0.68 -16.63 12.07
N GLN A 39 0.51 -17.18 12.28
CA GLN A 39 0.93 -17.72 13.58
C GLN A 39 1.57 -16.59 14.40
N GLY A 40 0.95 -16.20 15.52
CA GLY A 40 1.43 -15.10 16.37
C GLY A 40 0.88 -13.72 15.99
N GLU A 41 1.10 -12.74 16.87
CA GLU A 41 0.87 -11.32 16.56
C GLU A 41 2.03 -10.82 15.71
N ARG A 42 1.75 -10.17 14.57
CA ARG A 42 2.77 -9.54 13.73
C ARG A 42 2.87 -8.06 14.05
N TRP A 43 4.00 -7.61 14.61
CA TRP A 43 4.17 -6.22 15.02
C TRP A 43 4.78 -5.38 13.90
N LEU A 44 4.03 -4.39 13.44
CA LEU A 44 4.44 -3.35 12.51
C LEU A 44 4.70 -2.07 13.30
N VAL A 45 5.97 -1.73 13.47
CA VAL A 45 6.39 -0.63 14.35
C VAL A 45 6.75 0.60 13.53
N PHE A 46 5.98 1.67 13.66
CA PHE A 46 6.22 2.96 13.02
C PHE A 46 7.11 3.84 13.89
N LEU A 47 8.20 4.34 13.34
CA LEU A 47 9.02 5.33 14.03
C LEU A 47 8.30 6.66 14.14
N GLU A 48 8.50 7.34 15.28
CA GLU A 48 8.01 8.69 15.51
C GLU A 48 9.03 9.55 16.28
N GLY A 49 8.98 10.85 16.07
CA GLY A 49 9.77 11.84 16.80
C GLY A 49 10.29 12.97 15.91
N HIS A 50 10.32 12.73 14.60
CA HIS A 50 10.90 13.61 13.59
C HIS A 50 9.88 14.06 12.54
N GLY A 51 8.58 13.85 12.77
CA GLY A 51 7.51 14.27 11.85
C GLY A 51 7.14 13.23 10.78
N GLU A 52 7.54 11.98 11.01
CA GLU A 52 7.21 10.83 10.19
C GLU A 52 5.68 10.67 9.99
N ARG A 53 5.30 9.95 8.93
CA ARG A 53 3.89 9.63 8.66
C ARG A 53 3.33 8.76 9.80
N HIS A 54 2.22 9.17 10.39
CA HIS A 54 1.70 8.55 11.61
C HIS A 54 0.56 7.56 11.31
N PRO A 55 0.55 6.34 11.89
CA PRO A 55 -0.45 5.32 11.56
C PRO A 55 -1.81 5.51 12.22
N TYR A 56 -1.97 6.43 13.18
CA TYR A 56 -3.26 6.71 13.83
C TYR A 56 -3.82 8.11 13.63
N ARG A 57 -3.11 8.98 12.89
CA ARG A 57 -3.59 10.34 12.63
C ARG A 57 -4.30 10.38 11.29
N GLU A 58 -5.34 11.20 11.21
CA GLU A 58 -6.22 11.29 10.04
C GLU A 58 -5.80 12.37 9.05
N ALA A 59 -4.63 12.99 9.21
CA ALA A 59 -4.18 14.00 8.25
C ALA A 59 -3.96 13.36 6.87
N ASN A 60 -4.10 14.15 5.82
CA ASN A 60 -3.99 13.66 4.43
C ASN A 60 -2.65 12.96 4.13
N HIS A 61 -1.58 13.36 4.82
CA HIS A 61 -0.23 12.81 4.67
C HIS A 61 0.01 11.59 5.59
N ASP A 62 -0.83 11.37 6.59
CA ASP A 62 -0.70 10.26 7.55
C ASP A 62 -1.30 8.96 7.01
N TYR A 63 -1.16 7.86 7.76
CA TYR A 63 -1.40 6.48 7.29
C TYR A 63 -2.56 5.76 7.97
N SER A 64 -3.46 6.47 8.65
CA SER A 64 -4.57 5.83 9.39
C SER A 64 -5.43 4.86 8.57
N LEU A 65 -5.64 5.14 7.29
CA LEU A 65 -6.39 4.23 6.41
C LEU A 65 -5.61 2.93 6.12
N LEU A 66 -4.32 3.03 5.79
CA LEU A 66 -3.47 1.86 5.58
C LEU A 66 -3.36 1.03 6.87
N ALA A 67 -3.16 1.71 8.00
CA ALA A 67 -3.08 1.07 9.31
C ALA A 67 -4.37 0.31 9.65
N THR A 68 -5.54 0.89 9.34
CA THR A 68 -6.83 0.22 9.53
C THR A 68 -6.94 -1.06 8.68
N GLU A 69 -6.54 -0.98 7.41
CA GLU A 69 -6.54 -2.14 6.50
C GLU A 69 -5.58 -3.24 6.97
N LEU A 70 -4.39 -2.89 7.45
CA LEU A 70 -3.41 -3.82 8.00
C LEU A 70 -3.87 -4.43 9.34
N ALA A 71 -4.41 -3.63 10.25
CA ALA A 71 -5.01 -4.11 11.50
C ALA A 71 -6.14 -5.12 11.21
N SER A 72 -6.99 -4.82 10.22
CA SER A 72 -8.03 -5.74 9.78
C SER A 72 -7.48 -7.07 9.25
N LYS A 73 -6.20 -7.13 8.84
CA LYS A 73 -5.54 -8.35 8.36
C LYS A 73 -4.72 -9.06 9.42
N GLY A 74 -4.74 -8.58 10.66
CA GLY A 74 -4.10 -9.22 11.81
C GLY A 74 -2.73 -8.65 12.19
N TYR A 75 -2.34 -7.50 11.66
CA TYR A 75 -1.14 -6.80 12.12
C TYR A 75 -1.44 -6.02 13.39
N SER A 76 -0.55 -6.11 14.38
CA SER A 76 -0.50 -5.19 15.51
C SER A 76 0.37 -4.02 15.10
N ILE A 77 -0.22 -2.84 15.06
CA ILE A 77 0.50 -1.62 14.68
C ILE A 77 0.89 -0.94 15.98
N GLU A 78 2.11 -0.42 16.05
CA GLU A 78 2.62 0.30 17.22
C GLU A 78 3.45 1.50 16.76
N ASN A 79 3.53 2.53 17.60
CA ASN A 79 4.44 3.66 17.42
C ASN A 79 5.65 3.52 18.33
N LEU A 80 6.82 3.93 17.85
CA LEU A 80 8.07 3.87 18.61
C LEU A 80 8.86 5.17 18.49
N ASN A 81 9.08 5.80 19.65
CA ASN A 81 10.03 6.91 19.78
C ASN A 81 11.37 6.39 20.33
N LEU A 82 12.42 6.40 19.50
CA LEU A 82 13.72 5.82 19.85
C LEU A 82 14.44 6.55 20.99
N VAL A 83 14.28 7.88 21.10
CA VAL A 83 14.82 8.65 22.23
C VAL A 83 14.24 8.19 23.57
N GLN A 84 12.95 7.82 23.58
CA GLN A 84 12.27 7.38 24.80
C GLN A 84 12.51 5.90 25.11
N SER A 85 12.51 5.02 24.10
CA SER A 85 12.67 3.59 24.31
C SER A 85 14.13 3.16 24.49
N GLY A 86 15.06 3.82 23.79
CA GLY A 86 16.47 3.46 23.73
C GLY A 86 16.79 2.18 22.94
N SER A 87 15.78 1.46 22.45
CA SER A 87 15.93 0.26 21.62
C SER A 87 14.65 -0.04 20.83
N ILE A 88 14.78 -0.86 19.79
CA ILE A 88 13.65 -1.45 19.06
C ILE A 88 13.24 -2.76 19.76
N PRO A 89 11.95 -2.99 20.04
CA PRO A 89 11.48 -4.23 20.67
C PRO A 89 11.79 -5.48 19.83
N ASP A 90 12.24 -6.56 20.48
CA ASP A 90 12.63 -7.81 19.80
C ASP A 90 11.49 -8.49 19.03
N ASN A 91 10.24 -8.22 19.40
CA ASN A 91 9.05 -8.74 18.73
C ASN A 91 8.64 -7.93 17.49
N THR A 92 9.45 -6.97 17.04
CA THR A 92 9.21 -6.18 15.83
C THR A 92 9.43 -7.04 14.59
N ASP A 93 8.37 -7.39 13.86
CA ASP A 93 8.49 -8.11 12.59
C ASP A 93 8.96 -7.19 11.46
N VAL A 94 8.44 -5.96 11.44
CA VAL A 94 8.74 -4.94 10.43
C VAL A 94 8.83 -3.57 11.09
N LEU A 95 9.96 -2.90 10.91
CA LEU A 95 10.15 -1.50 11.28
C LEU A 95 9.79 -0.60 10.09
N VAL A 96 9.02 0.45 10.33
CA VAL A 96 8.63 1.43 9.29
C VAL A 96 9.24 2.79 9.61
N LEU A 97 10.12 3.25 8.71
CA LEU A 97 10.61 4.62 8.66
C LEU A 97 9.90 5.32 7.51
N ALA A 98 8.94 6.20 7.84
CA ALA A 98 8.11 6.89 6.86
C ALA A 98 8.40 8.39 6.84
N SER A 99 9.40 8.78 6.06
CA SER A 99 9.71 10.16 5.67
C SER A 99 9.84 11.13 6.85
N PRO A 100 10.91 11.02 7.66
CA PRO A 100 11.18 11.97 8.74
C PRO A 100 11.40 13.38 8.19
N LYS A 101 10.80 14.38 8.83
CA LYS A 101 10.84 15.79 8.40
C LYS A 101 12.06 16.54 8.95
N VAL A 102 12.67 16.02 10.00
CA VAL A 102 13.88 16.59 10.62
C VAL A 102 14.94 15.51 10.82
N PRO A 103 16.24 15.86 10.84
CA PRO A 103 17.31 14.88 10.95
C PRO A 103 17.19 14.06 12.24
N MET A 104 17.41 12.75 12.14
CA MET A 104 17.46 11.85 13.30
C MET A 104 18.77 12.03 14.07
N LEU A 105 18.76 11.75 15.37
CA LEU A 105 19.98 11.87 16.18
C LEU A 105 20.96 10.74 15.85
N PRO A 106 22.28 10.96 15.96
CA PRO A 106 23.28 9.92 15.70
C PRO A 106 23.08 8.63 16.52
N GLY A 107 22.61 8.75 17.76
CA GLY A 107 22.31 7.59 18.61
C GLY A 107 21.09 6.78 18.13
N GLU A 108 20.14 7.42 17.46
CA GLU A 108 18.98 6.72 16.88
C GLU A 108 19.39 6.00 15.60
N ILE A 109 20.19 6.64 14.76
CA ILE A 109 20.78 6.04 13.56
C ILE A 109 21.60 4.80 13.93
N GLU A 110 22.36 4.84 15.03
CA GLU A 110 23.08 3.67 15.55
C GLU A 110 22.13 2.52 15.91
N ILE A 111 21.02 2.80 16.58
CA ILE A 111 20.01 1.78 16.90
C ILE A 111 19.42 1.17 15.64
N LEU A 112 19.14 1.98 14.61
CA LEU A 112 18.67 1.49 13.31
C LEU A 112 19.71 0.60 12.62
N ARG A 113 20.99 1.00 12.67
CA ARG A 113 22.10 0.21 12.13
C ARG A 113 22.20 -1.15 12.81
N GLU A 114 22.19 -1.18 14.14
CA GLU A 114 22.24 -2.43 14.91
C GLU A 114 21.04 -3.33 14.61
N PHE A 115 19.84 -2.76 14.43
CA PHE A 115 18.65 -3.53 14.05
C PHE A 115 18.80 -4.18 12.68
N LEU A 116 19.31 -3.45 11.68
CA LEU A 116 19.59 -3.98 10.34
C LEU A 116 20.72 -5.02 10.34
N GLU A 117 21.76 -4.83 11.16
CA GLU A 117 22.86 -5.81 11.31
C GLU A 117 22.38 -7.13 11.90
N ARG A 118 21.45 -7.09 12.86
CA ARG A 118 20.84 -8.29 13.46
C ARG A 118 19.80 -8.96 12.57
N GLY A 119 19.54 -8.43 11.38
CA GLY A 119 18.62 -9.05 10.42
C GLY A 119 17.18 -8.56 10.48
N GLY A 120 16.91 -7.43 11.15
CA GLY A 120 15.58 -6.84 11.23
C GLY A 120 15.04 -6.42 9.85
N ASN A 121 13.73 -6.60 9.63
CA ASN A 121 13.10 -6.19 8.38
C ASN A 121 12.65 -4.73 8.43
N MET A 122 12.82 -4.01 7.33
CA MET A 122 12.56 -2.57 7.29
C MET A 122 11.78 -2.15 6.04
N LEU A 123 10.78 -1.29 6.24
CA LEU A 123 10.16 -0.49 5.21
C LEU A 123 10.66 0.95 5.35
N TRP A 124 11.42 1.41 4.36
CA TRP A 124 11.89 2.79 4.28
C TRP A 124 11.16 3.51 3.15
N LEU A 125 10.32 4.46 3.53
CA LEU A 125 9.64 5.36 2.60
C LEU A 125 10.24 6.75 2.77
N ALA A 126 10.66 7.38 1.69
CA ALA A 126 11.22 8.73 1.72
C ALA A 126 10.56 9.61 0.67
N ASP A 127 10.41 10.89 0.96
CA ASP A 127 10.01 11.90 -0.04
C ASP A 127 11.19 12.85 -0.32
N PRO A 128 11.18 13.53 -1.47
CA PRO A 128 12.12 14.61 -1.77
C PRO A 128 12.10 15.74 -0.72
N GLU A 129 13.23 16.44 -0.59
CA GLU A 129 13.43 17.64 0.24
C GLU A 129 13.22 17.46 1.76
N GLN A 130 13.11 16.23 2.24
CA GLN A 130 12.99 15.92 3.66
C GLN A 130 14.33 15.41 4.20
N ALA A 131 14.51 15.46 5.51
CA ALA A 131 15.79 15.32 6.19
C ALA A 131 16.42 13.93 5.96
N SER A 132 17.08 13.76 4.82
CA SER A 132 18.02 12.68 4.55
C SER A 132 19.29 12.86 5.37
N ASP A 133 19.59 14.08 5.82
CA ASP A 133 20.73 14.41 6.68
C ASP A 133 20.88 13.39 7.82
N GLY A 134 21.92 12.56 7.73
CA GLY A 134 22.26 11.51 8.68
C GLY A 134 21.72 10.12 8.31
N LEU A 135 20.68 9.99 7.48
CA LEU A 135 20.23 8.71 6.94
C LEU A 135 21.17 8.16 5.86
N GLU A 136 22.05 8.98 5.29
CA GLU A 136 23.16 8.49 4.45
C GLU A 136 24.06 7.52 5.23
N LEU A 137 24.09 7.61 6.57
CA LEU A 137 24.82 6.66 7.42
C LEU A 137 24.20 5.26 7.46
N LEU A 138 22.97 5.09 6.95
CA LEU A 138 22.36 3.77 6.75
C LEU A 138 22.83 3.12 5.45
N GLU A 139 23.49 3.84 4.54
CA GLU A 139 24.00 3.31 3.27
C GLU A 139 24.96 2.13 3.46
N ASP A 140 25.72 2.11 4.56
CA ASP A 140 26.61 0.98 4.90
C ASP A 140 25.84 -0.35 5.04
N GLN A 141 24.60 -0.28 5.52
CA GLN A 141 23.72 -1.44 5.71
C GLN A 141 22.78 -1.66 4.53
N LEU A 142 22.19 -0.58 4.01
CA LEU A 142 21.26 -0.55 2.89
C LEU A 142 21.85 0.36 1.80
N PRO A 143 22.71 -0.16 0.90
CA PRO A 143 23.46 0.65 -0.06
C PRO A 143 22.56 1.12 -1.22
N VAL A 144 21.66 2.04 -0.89
CA VAL A 144 20.69 2.67 -1.78
C VAL A 144 20.86 4.17 -1.65
N GLU A 145 21.07 4.83 -2.78
CA GLU A 145 21.16 6.27 -2.91
C GLU A 145 19.83 6.83 -3.46
N PHE A 146 19.41 7.96 -2.90
CA PHE A 146 18.28 8.73 -3.41
C PHE A 146 18.79 9.80 -4.36
N LEU A 147 18.50 9.66 -5.65
CA LEU A 147 18.95 10.60 -6.67
C LEU A 147 18.30 11.98 -6.48
N PRO A 148 19.01 13.08 -6.80
CA PRO A 148 18.46 14.41 -6.64
C PRO A 148 17.25 14.65 -7.56
N GLY A 149 16.35 15.52 -7.11
CA GLY A 149 15.19 15.95 -7.87
C GLY A 149 13.97 15.04 -7.73
N ILE A 150 12.99 15.29 -8.57
CA ILE A 150 11.67 14.63 -8.57
C ILE A 150 11.44 13.98 -9.92
N ILE A 151 10.92 12.75 -9.93
CA ILE A 151 10.55 12.08 -11.17
C ILE A 151 9.39 12.83 -11.83
N VAL A 152 9.66 13.34 -13.03
CA VAL A 152 8.69 13.96 -13.91
C VAL A 152 8.25 12.92 -14.94
N ASP A 153 6.93 12.76 -15.08
CA ASP A 153 6.32 11.85 -16.05
C ASP A 153 5.34 12.62 -16.97
N PRO A 154 5.69 12.81 -18.25
CA PRO A 154 4.81 13.48 -19.21
C PRO A 154 3.47 12.79 -19.45
N ASN A 155 3.35 11.49 -19.16
CA ASN A 155 2.11 10.75 -19.39
C ASN A 155 0.99 11.15 -18.40
N SER A 156 1.34 11.74 -17.26
CA SER A 156 0.39 12.32 -16.31
C SER A 156 -0.56 13.36 -16.94
N GLN A 157 -0.03 14.22 -17.83
CA GLN A 157 -0.83 15.20 -18.57
C GLN A 157 -1.77 14.54 -19.58
N LEU A 158 -1.34 13.44 -20.22
CA LEU A 158 -2.19 12.66 -21.13
C LEU A 158 -3.37 12.01 -20.40
N MET A 159 -3.24 11.79 -19.09
CA MET A 159 -4.28 11.29 -18.20
C MET A 159 -5.15 12.42 -17.60
N GLY A 160 -4.93 13.68 -17.99
CA GLY A 160 -5.71 14.83 -17.54
C GLY A 160 -5.28 15.38 -16.17
N LEU A 161 -4.07 15.07 -15.71
CA LEU A 161 -3.48 15.72 -14.55
C LEU A 161 -2.79 17.02 -15.00
N ASP A 162 -3.16 18.17 -14.41
CA ASP A 162 -2.50 19.46 -14.65
C ASP A 162 -1.12 19.56 -13.94
N ARG A 163 -0.42 18.44 -13.83
CA ARG A 163 0.73 18.19 -12.96
C ARG A 163 1.61 17.14 -13.63
N VAL A 164 2.93 17.31 -13.59
CA VAL A 164 3.90 16.35 -14.16
C VAL A 164 4.75 15.63 -13.10
N ASP A 165 4.63 16.07 -11.85
CA ASP A 165 5.30 15.53 -10.66
C ASP A 165 4.56 14.30 -10.09
N PHE A 166 3.93 13.51 -10.96
CA PHE A 166 3.28 12.24 -10.60
C PHE A 166 3.83 11.15 -11.50
N ALA A 167 4.67 10.28 -10.96
CA ALA A 167 5.10 9.10 -11.68
C ALA A 167 3.94 8.10 -11.76
N LEU A 168 3.57 7.70 -12.98
CA LEU A 168 2.52 6.72 -13.22
C LEU A 168 3.15 5.37 -13.55
N VAL A 169 2.93 4.37 -12.70
CA VAL A 169 3.47 3.02 -12.91
C VAL A 169 2.35 2.11 -13.40
N GLY A 170 2.39 1.81 -14.69
CA GLY A 170 1.45 0.88 -15.35
C GLY A 170 2.05 -0.50 -15.63
N GLU A 171 3.37 -0.58 -15.73
CA GLU A 171 4.11 -1.81 -15.99
C GLU A 171 5.02 -2.11 -14.80
N TYR A 172 4.98 -3.35 -14.32
CA TYR A 172 5.69 -3.77 -13.13
C TYR A 172 6.69 -4.88 -13.46
N PRO A 173 7.96 -4.75 -13.04
CA PRO A 173 8.85 -5.89 -12.96
C PRO A 173 8.21 -7.02 -12.13
N ARG A 174 8.58 -8.26 -12.46
CA ARG A 174 8.03 -9.44 -11.77
C ARG A 174 8.53 -9.49 -10.33
N HIS A 175 7.62 -9.28 -9.38
CA HIS A 175 7.90 -9.43 -7.96
C HIS A 175 6.64 -9.89 -7.21
N PRO A 176 6.72 -10.68 -6.13
CA PRO A 176 5.55 -11.03 -5.32
C PRO A 176 4.67 -9.82 -4.95
N ILE A 177 5.30 -8.69 -4.59
CA ILE A 177 4.61 -7.42 -4.27
C ILE A 177 3.66 -6.97 -5.40
N THR A 178 4.01 -7.24 -6.66
CA THR A 178 3.31 -6.75 -7.86
C THR A 178 2.49 -7.82 -8.58
N GLN A 179 2.45 -9.07 -8.07
CA GLN A 179 1.93 -10.24 -8.81
C GLN A 179 0.42 -10.26 -9.09
N ASN A 180 -0.37 -9.31 -8.59
CA ASN A 180 -1.82 -9.27 -8.80
C ASN A 180 -2.38 -7.84 -8.93
N LEU A 181 -1.58 -6.89 -9.43
CA LEU A 181 -2.05 -5.52 -9.61
C LEU A 181 -2.92 -5.43 -10.88
N SER A 182 -4.12 -4.86 -10.75
CA SER A 182 -5.09 -4.74 -11.85
C SER A 182 -5.22 -3.33 -12.40
N SER A 183 -4.47 -2.37 -11.86
CA SER A 183 -4.54 -0.96 -12.22
C SER A 183 -3.16 -0.30 -12.10
N LEU A 184 -3.02 0.87 -12.73
CA LEU A 184 -1.83 1.71 -12.53
C LEU A 184 -1.70 2.11 -11.06
N SER A 185 -0.48 2.37 -10.60
CA SER A 185 -0.22 3.03 -9.32
C SER A 185 0.36 4.41 -9.58
N LEU A 186 0.19 5.28 -8.60
CA LEU A 186 0.47 6.70 -8.74
C LEU A 186 1.32 7.16 -7.57
N PHE A 187 2.45 7.77 -7.90
CA PHE A 187 3.50 8.15 -6.97
C PHE A 187 3.75 9.66 -7.05
N PRO A 188 3.11 10.47 -6.18
CA PRO A 188 3.32 11.92 -6.14
C PRO A 188 4.75 12.25 -5.70
N GLN A 189 5.41 13.11 -6.47
CA GLN A 189 6.74 13.64 -6.16
C GLN A 189 7.75 12.54 -5.82
N ALA A 190 7.72 11.43 -6.56
CA ALA A 190 8.64 10.33 -6.33
C ALA A 190 10.09 10.72 -6.60
N GLN A 191 11.01 10.18 -5.82
CA GLN A 191 12.45 10.27 -6.00
C GLN A 191 12.98 8.97 -6.62
N ALA A 192 13.98 9.10 -7.49
CA ALA A 192 14.62 7.94 -8.09
C ALA A 192 15.66 7.31 -7.14
N LEU A 193 15.82 6.00 -7.24
CA LEU A 193 16.74 5.21 -6.41
C LEU A 193 17.84 4.58 -7.26
N GLU A 194 19.07 4.63 -6.76
CA GLU A 194 20.19 3.88 -7.28
C GLU A 194 20.72 2.91 -6.22
N PHE A 195 21.08 1.70 -6.64
CA PHE A 195 21.67 0.71 -5.74
C PHE A 195 23.17 0.61 -6.02
N SER A 196 23.98 0.88 -5.01
CA SER A 196 25.45 0.88 -5.08
C SER A 196 26.09 -0.27 -4.28
N GLY A 197 25.28 -1.24 -3.85
CA GLY A 197 25.71 -2.34 -3.02
C GLY A 197 26.51 -3.44 -3.72
N ASP A 198 27.01 -4.36 -2.90
CA ASP A 198 27.74 -5.55 -3.32
C ASP A 198 26.84 -6.80 -3.36
N GLU A 199 27.45 -7.97 -3.60
CA GLU A 199 26.75 -9.26 -3.68
C GLU A 199 26.13 -9.73 -2.35
N ARG A 200 26.28 -8.97 -1.24
CA ARG A 200 25.64 -9.32 0.05
C ARG A 200 24.13 -9.27 -0.02
N TRP A 201 23.58 -8.44 -0.90
CA TRP A 201 22.14 -8.24 -1.06
C TRP A 201 21.66 -8.79 -2.39
N GLN A 202 20.56 -9.54 -2.36
CA GLN A 202 19.78 -9.84 -3.54
C GLN A 202 18.82 -8.66 -3.81
N LEU A 203 19.21 -7.84 -4.78
CA LEU A 203 18.39 -6.73 -5.27
C LEU A 203 17.31 -7.22 -6.25
N GLN A 204 16.07 -6.75 -6.07
CA GLN A 204 15.05 -6.77 -7.12
C GLN A 204 14.33 -5.42 -7.19
N VAL A 205 14.30 -4.83 -8.38
CA VAL A 205 13.47 -3.66 -8.69
C VAL A 205 12.02 -4.13 -8.87
N PHE A 206 11.06 -3.43 -8.28
CA PHE A 206 9.62 -3.77 -8.42
C PHE A 206 8.74 -2.58 -8.79
N LEU A 207 9.23 -1.34 -8.68
CA LEU A 207 8.58 -0.13 -9.19
C LEU A 207 9.58 0.65 -10.03
N GLN A 208 9.18 0.97 -11.27
CA GLN A 208 9.96 1.79 -12.19
C GLN A 208 9.04 2.80 -12.86
N SER A 209 9.57 4.00 -13.13
CA SER A 209 8.90 5.01 -13.94
C SER A 209 8.90 4.62 -15.42
N ASP A 210 8.11 5.35 -16.22
CA ASP A 210 8.06 5.19 -17.67
C ASP A 210 9.39 5.59 -18.35
N GLU A 211 9.67 5.04 -19.53
CA GLU A 211 10.88 5.36 -20.32
C GLU A 211 10.99 6.86 -20.67
N ARG A 212 9.87 7.59 -20.71
CA ARG A 212 9.84 9.02 -21.03
C ARG A 212 10.06 9.94 -19.84
N SER A 213 10.13 9.38 -18.64
CA SER A 213 10.39 10.14 -17.42
C SER A 213 11.85 10.59 -17.30
N TRP A 214 12.12 11.51 -16.37
CA TRP A 214 13.45 11.87 -15.91
C TRP A 214 13.36 12.38 -14.46
N ASN A 215 14.47 12.43 -13.73
CA ASN A 215 14.54 13.14 -12.45
C ASN A 215 14.83 14.62 -12.74
N GLU A 216 13.82 15.46 -12.50
CA GLU A 216 13.87 16.91 -12.65
C GLU A 216 14.47 17.54 -11.41
N THR A 217 15.54 18.30 -11.59
CA THR A 217 16.28 18.92 -10.47
C THR A 217 16.05 20.43 -10.35
N GLY A 218 15.40 21.03 -11.34
CA GLY A 218 15.05 22.45 -11.39
C GLY A 218 13.70 22.80 -10.77
N GLU A 219 13.24 24.04 -11.00
CA GLU A 219 11.90 24.47 -10.57
C GLU A 219 10.82 23.79 -11.41
N LEU A 220 9.86 23.13 -10.76
CA LEU A 220 8.66 22.54 -11.40
C LEU A 220 7.62 23.59 -11.85
N ARG A 221 8.05 24.73 -12.40
CA ARG A 221 7.19 25.85 -12.81
C ARG A 221 7.44 26.22 -14.27
N GLY A 222 6.36 26.31 -15.05
CA GLY A 222 6.42 26.72 -16.45
C GLY A 222 6.63 25.52 -17.38
N GLU A 223 7.34 25.74 -18.49
CA GLU A 223 7.70 24.66 -19.41
C GLU A 223 8.93 23.93 -18.85
N ILE A 224 8.74 22.66 -18.51
CA ILE A 224 9.78 21.80 -17.92
C ILE A 224 10.38 20.98 -19.07
N PHE A 225 11.70 21.04 -19.22
CA PHE A 225 12.43 20.38 -20.30
C PHE A 225 13.58 19.56 -19.74
N LYS A 226 13.56 18.27 -20.05
CA LYS A 226 14.68 17.37 -19.80
C LYS A 226 16.02 17.92 -20.32
N GLY A 227 17.06 17.72 -19.53
CA GLY A 227 18.46 17.94 -19.90
C GLY A 227 18.92 19.39 -19.77
N ASP A 228 18.23 20.17 -18.94
CA ASP A 228 18.66 21.51 -18.55
C ASP A 228 19.74 21.47 -17.44
N ASN A 229 19.88 20.34 -16.74
CA ASN A 229 20.93 20.06 -15.76
C ASN A 229 21.68 18.74 -16.05
N GLU A 230 22.96 18.67 -15.67
CA GLU A 230 23.84 17.50 -15.87
C GLU A 230 23.51 16.34 -14.92
N ASP A 231 22.85 16.61 -13.79
CA ASP A 231 22.45 15.61 -12.79
C ASP A 231 21.13 14.88 -13.16
N GLU A 232 20.55 15.18 -14.32
CA GLU A 232 19.33 14.55 -14.80
C GLU A 232 19.59 13.25 -15.57
N SER A 233 18.90 12.21 -15.14
CA SER A 233 18.90 10.88 -15.73
C SER A 233 17.56 10.56 -16.37
N SER A 234 17.62 9.81 -17.46
CA SER A 234 16.43 9.40 -18.22
C SER A 234 15.82 8.14 -17.66
N GLY A 235 14.51 8.01 -17.82
CA GLY A 235 13.76 6.79 -17.53
C GLY A 235 14.20 5.58 -18.36
N PRO A 236 13.82 4.37 -17.91
CA PRO A 236 13.07 4.10 -16.69
C PRO A 236 13.92 4.28 -15.42
N LEU A 237 13.40 5.00 -14.43
CA LEU A 237 14.06 5.25 -13.15
C LEU A 237 13.46 4.33 -12.09
N ASN A 238 14.28 3.81 -11.18
CA ASN A 238 13.78 2.96 -10.11
C ASN A 238 13.08 3.83 -9.05
N ILE A 239 11.84 3.49 -8.71
CA ILE A 239 11.08 4.15 -7.64
C ILE A 239 11.13 3.30 -6.37
N GLY A 240 11.16 1.97 -6.52
CA GLY A 240 11.06 1.02 -5.42
C GLY A 240 11.95 -0.20 -5.62
N LEU A 241 12.75 -0.48 -4.60
CA LEU A 241 13.71 -1.56 -4.54
C LEU A 241 13.37 -2.50 -3.38
N THR A 242 13.59 -3.80 -3.60
CA THR A 242 13.64 -4.79 -2.53
C THR A 242 15.06 -5.31 -2.40
N LEU A 243 15.49 -5.50 -1.15
CA LEU A 243 16.76 -6.11 -0.79
C LEU A 243 16.46 -7.31 0.11
N SER A 244 17.02 -8.48 -0.22
CA SER A 244 16.99 -9.61 0.71
C SER A 244 18.35 -10.28 0.85
N ARG A 245 18.62 -10.87 2.01
CA ARG A 245 19.83 -11.65 2.26
C ARG A 245 19.58 -12.73 3.30
N SER A 246 20.32 -13.83 3.21
CA SER A 246 20.27 -14.89 4.22
C SER A 246 21.32 -14.63 5.29
N LEU A 247 20.89 -14.61 6.56
CA LEU A 247 21.74 -14.47 7.73
C LEU A 247 21.64 -15.72 8.60
N GLN A 248 22.65 -15.92 9.45
CA GLN A 248 22.66 -16.99 10.44
C GLN A 248 22.24 -16.42 11.80
N GLY A 249 21.23 -17.01 12.43
CA GLY A 249 20.77 -16.66 13.77
C GLY A 249 21.70 -17.20 14.85
N ASP A 250 21.48 -16.76 16.09
CA ASP A 250 22.24 -17.20 17.27
C ASP A 250 22.08 -18.71 17.55
N ASP A 251 20.97 -19.30 17.10
CA ASP A 251 20.70 -20.75 17.16
C ASP A 251 21.37 -21.55 16.03
N GLY A 252 22.04 -20.86 15.11
CA GLY A 252 22.73 -21.43 13.96
C GLY A 252 21.83 -21.68 12.74
N GLU A 253 20.52 -21.42 12.85
CA GLU A 253 19.58 -21.55 11.73
C GLU A 253 19.69 -20.37 10.77
N LEU A 254 19.44 -20.63 9.49
CA LEU A 254 19.42 -19.57 8.48
C LEU A 254 18.03 -18.93 8.44
N PHE A 255 17.99 -17.60 8.43
CA PHE A 255 16.78 -16.83 8.19
C PHE A 255 17.03 -15.76 7.13
N GLU A 256 15.95 -15.30 6.51
CA GLU A 256 16.02 -14.27 5.47
C GLU A 256 15.70 -12.91 6.08
N GLN A 257 16.58 -11.92 5.89
CA GLN A 257 16.29 -10.52 6.14
C GLN A 257 15.74 -9.88 4.86
N ARG A 258 14.74 -9.00 5.01
CA ARG A 258 14.11 -8.27 3.91
C ARG A 258 14.02 -6.78 4.20
N ALA A 259 14.36 -5.96 3.22
CA ALA A 259 14.13 -4.52 3.25
C ALA A 259 13.46 -4.05 1.97
N VAL A 260 12.60 -3.04 2.10
CA VAL A 260 12.00 -2.32 0.96
C VAL A 260 12.31 -0.85 1.11
N ILE A 261 12.81 -0.25 0.04
CA ILE A 261 13.05 1.19 -0.06
C ILE A 261 12.18 1.72 -1.19
N ILE A 262 11.43 2.79 -0.93
CA ILE A 262 10.60 3.48 -1.94
C ILE A 262 10.83 4.99 -1.82
N GLY A 263 11.15 5.63 -2.94
CA GLY A 263 11.32 7.08 -3.05
C GLY A 263 9.99 7.85 -3.04
N ASP A 264 8.97 7.36 -2.36
CA ASP A 264 7.70 8.07 -2.16
C ASP A 264 7.03 7.52 -0.90
N ALA A 265 6.76 8.39 0.08
CA ALA A 265 5.98 8.06 1.26
C ALA A 265 4.52 8.53 1.15
N ASP A 266 4.18 9.42 0.22
CA ASP A 266 2.83 9.88 -0.01
C ASP A 266 1.93 8.86 -0.71
N PHE A 267 2.44 7.93 -1.54
CA PHE A 267 1.60 7.02 -2.33
C PHE A 267 0.62 6.17 -1.49
N VAL A 268 0.99 5.83 -0.24
CA VAL A 268 0.14 5.11 0.73
C VAL A 268 -0.48 6.02 1.80
N SER A 269 -0.32 7.33 1.69
CA SER A 269 -0.99 8.28 2.58
C SER A 269 -2.50 8.24 2.44
N ASN A 270 -3.21 8.73 3.44
CA ASN A 270 -4.66 8.84 3.45
C ASN A 270 -5.21 9.51 2.18
N ARG A 271 -4.46 10.45 1.60
CA ARG A 271 -4.82 11.14 0.35
C ARG A 271 -4.71 10.25 -0.89
N TYR A 272 -3.70 9.39 -0.96
CA TYR A 272 -3.35 8.69 -2.20
C TYR A 272 -3.60 7.18 -2.17
N LEU A 273 -3.87 6.60 -1.01
CA LEU A 273 -4.06 5.15 -0.82
C LEU A 273 -5.13 4.55 -1.75
N GLY A 274 -6.22 5.30 -2.01
CA GLY A 274 -7.33 4.86 -2.87
C GLY A 274 -7.07 4.98 -4.37
N ASN A 275 -5.89 5.44 -4.80
CA ASN A 275 -5.57 5.55 -6.22
C ASN A 275 -5.06 4.23 -6.78
N GLY A 276 -5.77 3.74 -7.81
CA GLY A 276 -5.30 2.62 -8.60
C GLY A 276 -4.95 1.41 -7.72
N SER A 277 -3.72 0.92 -7.83
CA SER A 277 -3.24 -0.22 -7.04
C SER A 277 -2.43 0.15 -5.78
N ASN A 278 -2.46 1.40 -5.31
CA ASN A 278 -1.61 1.85 -4.20
C ASN A 278 -1.89 1.10 -2.88
N LEU A 279 -3.16 0.85 -2.55
CA LEU A 279 -3.54 0.05 -1.38
C LEU A 279 -3.00 -1.38 -1.49
N GLU A 280 -3.20 -2.04 -2.63
CA GLU A 280 -2.72 -3.40 -2.87
C GLU A 280 -1.21 -3.50 -2.74
N ILE A 281 -0.47 -2.52 -3.29
CA ILE A 281 0.99 -2.43 -3.11
C ILE A 281 1.31 -2.31 -1.62
N GLY A 282 0.74 -1.33 -0.91
CA GLY A 282 0.98 -1.12 0.53
C GLY A 282 0.74 -2.37 1.38
N LEU A 283 -0.34 -3.11 1.11
CA LEU A 283 -0.66 -4.37 1.77
C LEU A 283 0.35 -5.48 1.43
N ASN A 284 0.74 -5.58 0.16
CA ASN A 284 1.68 -6.60 -0.30
C ASN A 284 3.11 -6.33 0.22
N LEU A 285 3.50 -5.07 0.39
CA LEU A 285 4.77 -4.68 1.02
C LEU A 285 4.90 -5.27 2.42
N VAL A 286 3.89 -5.04 3.27
CA VAL A 286 3.92 -5.53 4.64
C VAL A 286 3.88 -7.05 4.69
N ASN A 287 3.04 -7.70 3.86
CA ASN A 287 3.01 -9.17 3.78
C ASN A 287 4.35 -9.77 3.33
N TRP A 288 5.04 -9.13 2.38
CA TRP A 288 6.35 -9.59 1.92
C TRP A 288 7.42 -9.36 2.99
N LEU A 289 7.42 -8.21 3.65
CA LEU A 289 8.37 -7.91 4.73
C LEU A 289 8.16 -8.79 5.97
N SER A 290 6.94 -9.25 6.24
CA SER A 290 6.63 -10.14 7.38
C SER A 290 6.73 -11.64 7.07
N HIS A 291 7.35 -11.99 5.93
CA HIS A 291 7.52 -13.37 5.42
C HIS A 291 6.21 -14.15 5.22
N ASP A 292 5.09 -13.44 5.07
CA ASP A 292 3.77 -14.03 4.84
C ASP A 292 3.47 -14.09 3.32
N ASP A 293 4.45 -14.48 2.50
CA ASP A 293 4.34 -14.51 1.03
C ASP A 293 3.15 -15.33 0.53
N LYS A 294 2.76 -16.36 1.28
CA LYS A 294 1.58 -17.19 0.98
C LYS A 294 0.26 -16.40 1.03
N LEU A 295 0.21 -15.30 1.80
CA LEU A 295 -0.96 -14.42 1.91
C LEU A 295 -1.04 -13.39 0.79
N ILE A 296 0.07 -13.06 0.11
CA ILE A 296 0.09 -12.19 -1.08
C ILE A 296 -0.75 -12.81 -2.22
N ALA A 297 -0.80 -14.14 -2.30
CA ALA A 297 -1.60 -14.87 -3.27
C ALA A 297 -3.13 -14.85 -2.97
N ILE A 298 -3.55 -14.39 -1.78
CA ILE A 298 -4.95 -14.46 -1.30
C ILE A 298 -5.52 -13.05 -1.10
N ASN A 299 -5.13 -12.07 -1.92
CA ASN A 299 -5.86 -10.80 -1.92
C ASN A 299 -7.23 -11.03 -2.60
N PRO A 300 -8.36 -10.81 -1.88
CA PRO A 300 -9.67 -10.92 -2.49
C PRO A 300 -9.77 -9.83 -3.57
N ARG A 301 -10.05 -10.26 -4.80
CA ARG A 301 -10.30 -9.33 -5.89
C ARG A 301 -11.54 -8.51 -5.54
N PRO A 302 -11.53 -7.18 -5.68
CA PRO A 302 -12.78 -6.43 -5.57
C PRO A 302 -13.79 -7.04 -6.55
N ALA A 303 -15.04 -7.20 -6.11
CA ALA A 303 -16.08 -7.74 -6.96
C ALA A 303 -16.10 -6.92 -8.26
N PRO A 304 -16.01 -7.55 -9.45
CA PRO A 304 -15.82 -6.83 -10.71
C PRO A 304 -16.95 -5.85 -11.04
N ASP A 305 -18.11 -5.96 -10.36
CA ASP A 305 -19.31 -5.15 -10.56
C ASP A 305 -19.67 -4.34 -9.29
N THR A 306 -18.82 -3.40 -8.87
CA THR A 306 -19.23 -2.38 -7.87
C THR A 306 -19.86 -1.14 -8.52
N ARG A 307 -19.81 -1.03 -9.85
CA ARG A 307 -20.40 0.08 -10.62
C ARG A 307 -21.20 -0.47 -11.79
N LEU A 308 -22.50 -0.17 -11.79
CA LEU A 308 -23.41 -0.56 -12.87
C LEU A 308 -23.37 0.50 -13.98
N GLU A 309 -22.54 0.30 -14.99
CA GLU A 309 -22.51 1.17 -16.18
C GLU A 309 -23.61 0.78 -17.16
N LEU A 310 -24.81 1.35 -16.95
CA LEU A 310 -25.93 1.15 -17.87
C LEU A 310 -25.80 2.09 -19.07
N SER A 311 -25.92 1.53 -20.28
CA SER A 311 -26.05 2.35 -21.48
C SER A 311 -27.32 3.21 -21.42
N GLN A 312 -27.27 4.41 -22.01
CA GLN A 312 -28.44 5.30 -22.17
C GLN A 312 -29.75 4.58 -22.58
N PRO A 313 -29.76 3.67 -23.58
CA PRO A 313 -30.98 2.95 -23.93
C PRO A 313 -31.45 1.97 -22.84
N ALA A 314 -30.55 1.35 -22.07
CA ALA A 314 -30.91 0.48 -20.96
C ALA A 314 -31.57 1.27 -19.82
N LEU A 315 -31.02 2.44 -19.48
CA LEU A 315 -31.62 3.37 -18.51
C LEU A 315 -33.02 3.83 -18.93
N LEU A 316 -33.19 4.21 -20.20
CA LEU A 316 -34.50 4.59 -20.74
C LEU A 316 -35.51 3.43 -20.72
N ALA A 317 -35.07 2.21 -21.04
CA ALA A 317 -35.93 1.03 -20.98
C ALA A 317 -36.38 0.74 -19.54
N ILE A 318 -35.46 0.77 -18.57
CA ILE A 318 -35.77 0.59 -17.15
C ILE A 318 -36.74 1.67 -16.68
N ALA A 319 -36.48 2.94 -17.00
CA ALA A 319 -37.36 4.05 -16.66
C ALA A 319 -38.77 3.87 -17.25
N LEU A 320 -38.89 3.51 -18.52
CA LEU A 320 -40.19 3.31 -19.17
C LEU A 320 -40.97 2.13 -18.58
N VAL A 321 -40.29 1.04 -18.26
CA VAL A 321 -40.92 -0.15 -17.66
C VAL A 321 -41.43 0.15 -16.25
N PHE A 322 -40.58 0.70 -15.38
CA PHE A 322 -40.93 0.89 -13.97
C PHE A 322 -41.80 2.11 -13.71
N LEU A 323 -41.65 3.19 -14.49
CA LEU A 323 -42.38 4.45 -14.27
C LEU A 323 -43.70 4.52 -15.05
N LEU A 324 -43.82 3.82 -16.18
CA LEU A 324 -45.02 3.85 -17.02
C LEU A 324 -45.70 2.48 -17.16
N ALA A 325 -44.98 1.47 -17.68
CA ALA A 325 -45.61 0.20 -18.05
C ALA A 325 -46.19 -0.54 -16.84
N LEU A 326 -45.44 -0.60 -15.73
CA LEU A 326 -45.85 -1.31 -14.52
C LEU A 326 -47.02 -0.61 -13.80
N PRO A 327 -47.01 0.72 -13.55
CA PRO A 327 -48.17 1.43 -13.00
C PRO A 327 -49.42 1.35 -13.87
N LEU A 328 -49.29 1.49 -15.19
CA LEU A 328 -50.41 1.37 -16.13
C LEU A 328 -50.96 -0.07 -16.16
N GLY A 329 -50.09 -1.08 -16.10
CA GLY A 329 -50.48 -2.48 -16.00
C GLY A 329 -51.27 -2.78 -14.72
N LEU A 330 -50.81 -2.24 -13.59
CA LEU A 330 -51.51 -2.35 -12.31
C LEU A 330 -52.88 -1.63 -12.35
N LEU A 331 -52.94 -0.41 -12.90
CA LEU A 331 -54.20 0.31 -13.09
C LEU A 331 -55.17 -0.44 -14.00
N ALA A 332 -54.71 -0.95 -15.14
CA ALA A 332 -55.53 -1.69 -16.09
C ALA A 332 -56.06 -2.99 -15.48
N SER A 333 -55.22 -3.71 -14.71
CA SER A 333 -55.63 -4.93 -14.01
C SER A 333 -56.65 -4.63 -12.90
N GLY A 334 -56.45 -3.57 -12.12
CA GLY A 334 -57.42 -3.08 -11.13
C GLY A 334 -58.75 -2.69 -11.76
N LEU A 335 -58.73 -1.93 -12.86
CA LEU A 335 -59.92 -1.51 -13.60
C LEU A 335 -60.67 -2.71 -14.19
N ARG A 336 -59.94 -3.69 -14.75
CA ARG A 336 -60.50 -4.94 -15.27
C ARG A 336 -61.18 -5.75 -14.17
N ILE A 337 -60.57 -5.86 -12.99
CA ILE A 337 -61.16 -6.55 -11.84
C ILE A 337 -62.43 -5.81 -11.37
N TRP A 338 -62.39 -4.48 -11.27
CA TRP A 338 -63.54 -3.66 -10.87
C TRP A 338 -64.71 -3.82 -11.84
N LEU A 339 -64.48 -3.71 -13.16
CA LEU A 339 -65.50 -3.90 -14.18
C LEU A 339 -66.12 -5.30 -14.17
N LYS A 340 -65.31 -6.33 -13.91
CA LYS A 340 -65.79 -7.73 -13.81
C LYS A 340 -66.62 -7.96 -12.56
N ARG A 341 -66.31 -7.30 -11.45
CA ARG A 341 -67.08 -7.36 -10.20
C ARG A 341 -68.39 -6.57 -10.27
N ARG A 342 -68.44 -5.46 -11.00
CA ARG A 342 -69.65 -4.64 -11.19
C ARG A 342 -70.73 -5.30 -12.08
N LYS A 343 -70.34 -6.27 -12.92
CA LYS A 343 -71.25 -7.05 -13.79
C LYS A 343 -71.79 -8.33 -13.14
N ARG A 344 -71.35 -8.66 -11.92
CA ARG A 344 -71.95 -9.70 -11.07
C ARG A 344 -72.89 -9.04 -10.07
#